data_AF-A0A3M2BNC6-F1
#
_entry.id   AF-A0A3M2BNC6-F1
#
_cell.length_a   1.000
_cell.length_b   1.000
_cell.length_c   1.000
_cell.angle_alpha   90.00
_cell.angle_beta   90.00
_cell.angle_gamma   90.00
#
_symmetry.space_group_name_H-M   'P 1'
#
loop_
_entity.id
_entity.type
_entity.pdbx_description
1 polymer ?
#
loop_
_entity_poly.entity_id
_entity_poly.type
_entity_poly.pdbx_seq_one_letter_code
_entity_poly.pdbx_strand_id
1 'polypeptide(L)'
;MNDNEKKQVGPYLDEASARALKARLARIEGHVRSISRMIDERDWADEILLQVAAVKGALNRFASTLVEDELKACLFCCDDPEMQEERIDRLTRILATMFKQS
;
A
#
# COMPACT_ATOMS: atom_id res chain seq x y z
N MET A 1 -7.07 -24.55 -25.52
CA MET A 1 -7.28 -23.09 -25.37
C MET A 1 -7.20 -22.81 -23.89
N ASN A 2 -6.07 -22.30 -23.41
CA ASN A 2 -5.95 -21.84 -22.03
C ASN A 2 -5.76 -20.33 -22.09
N ASP A 3 -6.81 -19.64 -21.65
CA ASP A 3 -6.89 -18.21 -21.43
C ASP A 3 -5.95 -17.84 -20.27
N ASN A 4 -4.65 -17.78 -20.57
CA ASN A 4 -3.70 -17.08 -19.73
C ASN A 4 -3.74 -15.62 -20.17
N GLU A 5 -4.83 -14.94 -19.79
CA GLU A 5 -4.90 -13.48 -19.81
C GLU A 5 -3.65 -12.98 -19.08
N LYS A 6 -2.74 -12.38 -19.84
CA LYS A 6 -1.52 -11.79 -19.33
C LYS A 6 -1.93 -10.78 -18.26
N LYS A 7 -1.81 -11.17 -16.99
CA LYS A 7 -2.00 -10.28 -15.85
C LYS A 7 -1.00 -9.17 -16.04
N GLN A 8 -1.46 -8.01 -16.50
CA GLN A 8 -0.63 -6.84 -16.74
C GLN A 8 -0.02 -6.46 -15.40
N VAL A 9 1.22 -6.89 -15.16
CA VAL A 9 2.00 -6.44 -14.01
C VAL A 9 2.14 -4.95 -14.22
N GLY A 10 1.51 -4.15 -13.36
CA GLY A 10 1.60 -2.70 -13.46
C GLY A 10 3.07 -2.29 -13.48
N PRO A 11 3.47 -1.28 -14.28
CA PRO A 11 4.88 -0.93 -14.49
C PRO A 11 5.60 -0.47 -13.21
N TYR A 12 4.89 -0.32 -12.09
CA TYR A 12 5.39 0.03 -10.76
C TYR A 12 5.78 -1.16 -9.87
N LEU A 13 5.43 -2.38 -10.25
CA LEU A 13 5.53 -3.55 -9.36
C LEU A 13 6.52 -4.58 -9.91
N ASP A 14 7.81 -4.21 -9.97
CA ASP A 14 8.86 -5.18 -10.22
C ASP A 14 8.95 -6.22 -9.09
N GLU A 15 9.71 -7.30 -9.31
CA GLU A 15 9.76 -8.40 -8.34
C GLU A 15 10.35 -7.98 -6.99
N ALA A 16 11.28 -7.01 -6.96
CA ALA A 16 11.91 -6.52 -5.75
C ALA A 16 10.93 -5.68 -4.93
N SER A 17 10.25 -4.73 -5.56
CA SER A 17 9.20 -3.90 -4.97
C SER A 17 8.04 -4.76 -4.48
N ALA A 18 7.58 -5.73 -5.28
CA ALA A 18 6.54 -6.69 -4.87
C ALA A 18 6.91 -7.44 -3.59
N ARG A 19 8.14 -7.95 -3.51
CA ARG A 19 8.64 -8.69 -2.35
C ARG A 19 8.73 -7.78 -1.12
N ALA A 20 9.24 -6.56 -1.29
CA ALA A 20 9.38 -5.59 -0.21
C ALA A 20 8.02 -5.13 0.33
N LEU A 21 7.05 -4.86 -0.53
CA LEU A 21 5.67 -4.50 -0.16
C LEU A 21 4.97 -5.65 0.56
N LYS A 22 5.10 -6.89 0.07
CA LYS A 22 4.58 -8.08 0.78
C LYS A 22 5.19 -8.26 2.18
N ALA A 23 6.49 -8.05 2.32
CA ALA A 23 7.15 -8.15 3.62
C ALA A 23 6.67 -7.06 4.61
N ARG A 24 6.29 -5.87 4.11
CA ARG A 24 5.67 -4.82 4.94
C ARG A 24 4.25 -5.20 5.34
N LEU A 25 3.44 -5.72 4.42
CA LEU A 25 2.09 -6.21 4.71
C LEU A 25 2.09 -7.34 5.75
N ALA A 26 3.01 -8.31 5.64
CA ALA A 26 3.12 -9.39 6.62
C ALA A 26 3.37 -8.88 8.06
N ARG A 27 4.14 -7.80 8.23
CA ARG A 27 4.35 -7.16 9.53
C ARG A 27 3.08 -6.47 10.04
N ILE A 28 2.37 -5.78 9.14
CA ILE A 28 1.08 -5.14 9.47
C ILE A 28 0.06 -6.20 9.92
N GLU A 29 -0.03 -7.33 9.21
CA GLU A 29 -0.89 -8.45 9.59
C GLU A 29 -0.55 -9.00 10.98
N GLY A 30 0.75 -9.10 11.30
CA GLY A 30 1.22 -9.47 12.64
C GLY A 30 0.72 -8.52 13.73
N HIS A 31 0.75 -7.20 13.49
CA HIS A 31 0.21 -6.22 14.43
C HIS A 31 -1.31 -6.35 14.59
N VAL A 32 -2.06 -6.52 13.49
CA VAL A 32 -3.52 -6.71 13.55
C VAL A 32 -3.88 -7.99 14.33
N ARG A 33 -3.13 -9.07 14.12
CA ARG A 33 -3.29 -10.31 14.89
C ARG A 33 -2.97 -10.11 16.38
N SER A 34 -1.95 -9.33 16.69
CA SER A 34 -1.63 -8.97 18.07
C SER A 34 -2.78 -8.21 18.73
N ILE A 35 -3.39 -7.24 18.05
CA ILE A 35 -4.55 -6.49 18.57
C ILE A 35 -5.71 -7.45 18.89
N SER A 36 -6.00 -8.41 18.01
CA SER A 36 -7.03 -9.43 18.29
C SER A 36 -6.73 -10.20 19.58
N ARG A 37 -5.48 -10.63 19.77
CA ARG A 37 -5.05 -11.33 20.98
C ARG A 37 -5.18 -10.45 22.24
N MET A 38 -4.79 -9.18 22.17
CA MET A 38 -4.91 -8.23 23.28
C MET A 38 -6.37 -8.04 23.71
N ILE A 39 -7.30 -8.05 22.76
CA ILE A 39 -8.75 -7.99 23.04
C ILE A 39 -9.21 -9.26 23.76
N ASP A 40 -8.78 -10.43 23.30
CA ASP A 40 -9.11 -11.71 23.93
C ASP A 40 -8.54 -11.81 25.35
N GLU A 41 -7.34 -11.28 25.57
CA GLU A 41 -6.63 -11.22 26.86
C GLU A 41 -7.16 -10.12 27.80
N ARG A 42 -8.07 -9.25 27.32
CA ARG A 42 -8.64 -8.10 28.06
C ARG A 42 -7.58 -7.08 28.51
N ASP A 43 -6.60 -6.82 27.65
CA ASP A 43 -5.57 -5.81 27.88
C ASP A 43 -6.16 -4.38 27.98
N TRP A 44 -5.33 -3.47 28.50
CA TRP A 44 -5.72 -2.09 28.70
C TRP A 44 -5.97 -1.36 27.37
N ALA A 45 -6.98 -0.50 27.37
CA ALA A 45 -7.43 0.19 26.16
C ALA A 45 -6.35 1.10 25.57
N ASP A 46 -5.52 1.73 26.39
CA ASP A 46 -4.40 2.58 25.96
C ASP A 46 -3.31 1.77 25.24
N GLU A 47 -3.00 0.55 25.68
CA GLU A 47 -2.06 -0.35 25.00
C GLU A 47 -2.61 -0.81 23.63
N ILE A 48 -3.90 -1.16 23.57
CA ILE A 48 -4.56 -1.51 22.30
C ILE A 48 -4.54 -0.32 21.34
N LEU A 49 -4.86 0.89 21.83
CA LEU A 49 -4.84 2.11 21.03
C LEU A 49 -3.43 2.44 20.51
N LEU A 50 -2.38 2.17 21.31
CA LEU A 50 -1.00 2.32 20.88
C LEU A 50 -0.67 1.37 19.71
N GLN A 51 -1.13 0.12 19.77
CA GLN A 51 -0.98 -0.83 18.66
C GLN A 51 -1.77 -0.42 17.42
N VAL A 52 -2.99 0.08 17.57
CA VAL A 52 -3.78 0.64 16.46
C VAL A 52 -3.03 1.81 15.80
N ALA A 53 -2.43 2.70 16.58
CA ALA A 53 -1.61 3.79 16.07
C ALA A 53 -0.38 3.26 15.30
N ALA A 54 0.27 2.20 15.80
CA ALA A 54 1.38 1.55 15.11
C ALA A 54 0.95 0.95 13.75
N VAL A 55 -0.23 0.33 13.68
CA VAL A 55 -0.82 -0.16 12.43
C VAL A 55 -1.09 0.99 11.45
N LYS A 56 -1.73 2.07 11.89
CA LYS A 56 -1.97 3.26 11.06
C LYS A 56 -0.65 3.82 10.49
N GLY A 57 0.37 3.97 11.33
CA GLY A 57 1.69 4.43 10.89
C GLY A 57 2.37 3.49 9.89
N ALA A 58 2.23 2.18 10.07
CA ALA A 58 2.77 1.19 9.14
C ALA A 58 2.04 1.18 7.79
N LEU A 59 0.71 1.31 7.79
CA LEU A 59 -0.10 1.44 6.57
C LEU A 59 0.24 2.72 5.81
N ASN A 60 0.41 3.85 6.50
CA ASN A 60 0.84 5.10 5.86
C ASN A 60 2.19 4.93 5.15
N ARG A 61 3.19 4.32 5.81
CA ARG A 61 4.49 4.03 5.20
C ARG A 61 4.40 3.08 4.00
N PHE A 62 3.54 2.05 4.09
CA PHE A 62 3.27 1.13 2.99
C PHE A 62 2.71 1.89 1.78
N ALA A 63 1.69 2.73 2.00
CA ALA A 63 1.06 3.49 0.92
C ALA A 63 2.02 4.51 0.32
N SER A 64 2.83 5.22 1.12
CA SER A 64 3.86 6.13 0.61
C SER A 64 4.87 5.43 -0.30
N THR A 65 5.30 4.21 0.05
CA THR A 65 6.22 3.42 -0.79
C THR A 65 5.57 3.07 -2.13
N LEU A 66 4.30 2.65 -2.11
CA LEU A 66 3.57 2.29 -3.33
C LEU A 66 3.35 3.49 -4.26
N VAL A 67 3.06 4.66 -3.69
CA VAL A 67 2.93 5.92 -4.44
C VAL A 67 4.26 6.32 -5.09
N GLU A 68 5.37 6.17 -4.37
CA GLU A 68 6.70 6.46 -4.90
C GLU A 68 7.04 5.57 -6.11
N ASP A 69 6.75 4.27 -6.00
CA ASP A 69 6.97 3.31 -7.09
C ASP A 69 6.08 3.64 -8.31
N GLU A 70 4.82 4.01 -8.09
CA GLU A 70 3.89 4.41 -9.15
C GLU A 70 4.35 5.68 -9.88
N LEU A 71 4.80 6.70 -9.13
CA LEU A 71 5.34 7.94 -9.71
C LEU A 71 6.57 7.68 -10.57
N LYS A 72 7.52 6.87 -10.07
CA LYS A 72 8.70 6.47 -10.84
C LYS A 72 8.30 5.75 -12.13
N ALA A 73 7.34 4.82 -12.05
CA ALA A 73 6.86 4.11 -13.23
C ALA A 73 6.18 5.02 -14.26
N CYS A 74 5.43 6.04 -13.82
CA CYS A 74 4.87 7.04 -14.75
C CYS A 74 5.97 7.83 -15.47
N LEU A 75 7.05 8.20 -14.77
CA LEU A 75 8.15 8.98 -15.34
C LEU A 75 9.06 8.19 -16.29
N PHE A 76 9.29 6.90 -15.99
CA PHE A 76 10.33 6.11 -16.67
C PHE A 76 9.80 5.01 -17.60
N CYS A 77 8.52 4.61 -17.50
CA CYS A 77 8.02 3.43 -18.23
C CYS A 77 6.86 3.73 -19.20
N CYS A 78 6.25 4.90 -19.14
CA CYS A 78 5.23 5.29 -20.09
C CYS A 78 5.87 6.16 -21.16
N ASP A 79 6.04 5.66 -22.39
CA ASP A 79 6.47 6.50 -23.52
C ASP A 79 5.29 7.29 -24.14
N ASP A 80 4.07 7.05 -23.65
CA ASP A 80 2.82 7.66 -24.10
C ASP A 80 2.39 8.81 -23.15
N PRO A 81 2.42 10.08 -23.60
CA PRO A 81 2.04 11.23 -22.80
C PRO A 81 0.59 11.21 -22.30
N GLU A 82 -0.36 10.70 -23.08
CA GLU A 82 -1.77 10.66 -22.67
C GLU A 82 -1.97 9.66 -21.52
N MET A 83 -1.29 8.51 -21.61
CA MET A 83 -1.30 7.51 -20.54
C MET A 83 -0.60 8.01 -19.27
N GLN A 84 0.50 8.78 -19.40
CA GLN A 84 1.15 9.41 -18.26
C GLN A 84 0.20 10.36 -17.54
N GLU A 85 -0.47 11.25 -18.28
CA GLU A 85 -1.40 12.23 -17.72
C GLU A 85 -2.54 11.53 -16.99
N GLU A 86 -3.17 10.51 -17.59
CA GLU A 86 -4.28 9.78 -16.96
C GLU A 86 -3.84 9.10 -15.64
N ARG A 87 -2.66 8.50 -15.61
CA ARG A 87 -2.13 7.84 -14.40
C ARG A 87 -1.81 8.83 -13.29
N ILE A 88 -1.19 9.96 -13.62
CA ILE A 88 -0.90 11.04 -12.68
C ILE A 88 -2.19 11.61 -12.09
N ASP A 89 -3.20 11.84 -12.92
CA ASP A 89 -4.50 12.32 -12.51
C ASP A 89 -5.19 11.36 -11.53
N ARG A 90 -5.17 10.07 -11.85
CA ARG A 90 -5.72 9.01 -11.01
C ARG A 90 -5.00 8.95 -9.66
N LEU A 91 -3.67 8.99 -9.65
CA LEU A 91 -2.87 8.97 -8.43
C LEU A 91 -3.14 10.19 -7.56
N THR A 92 -3.24 11.37 -8.16
CA THR A 92 -3.54 12.63 -7.45
C THR A 92 -4.91 12.58 -6.77
N ARG A 93 -5.93 12.01 -7.44
CA ARG A 93 -7.27 11.80 -6.84
C ARG A 93 -7.23 10.83 -5.67
N ILE A 94 -6.48 9.73 -5.78
CA ILE A 94 -6.33 8.75 -4.69
C ILE A 94 -5.62 9.39 -3.49
N LEU A 95 -4.52 10.11 -3.72
CA LEU A 95 -3.79 10.84 -2.69
C LEU A 95 -4.69 11.86 -1.98
N ALA A 96 -5.49 12.63 -2.74
CA ALA A 96 -6.45 13.56 -2.16
C ALA A 96 -7.47 12.86 -1.25
N THR A 97 -7.93 11.66 -1.60
CA THR A 97 -8.80 10.85 -0.73
C THR A 97 -8.07 10.40 0.55
N MET A 98 -6.82 9.96 0.43
CA MET A 98 -6.03 9.52 1.58
C MET A 98 -5.78 10.65 2.59
N PHE A 99 -5.47 11.86 2.12
CA PHE A 99 -5.25 13.02 3.00
C PHE A 99 -6.53 13.55 3.64
N LYS A 100 -7.71 13.40 3.01
CA LYS A 100 -9.00 13.80 3.59
C LYS A 100 -9.44 12.96 4.78
N GLN A 101 -8.90 11.74 4.93
CA GLN A 101 -9.26 10.80 5.98
C GLN A 101 -8.29 10.83 7.18
N SER A 102 -7.25 11.67 7.12
CA SER A 102 -6.17 11.68 8.12
C SER A 102 -6.41 12.62 9.29
#